data_AF-A0A9R0QY95-F1
#
_entry.id   AF-A0A9R0QY95-F1
#
_cell.length_a   1.000
_cell.length_b   1.000
_cell.length_c   1.000
_cell.angle_alpha   90.00
_cell.angle_beta   90.00
_cell.angle_gamma   90.00
#
_symmetry.space_group_name_H-M   'P 1'
#
loop_
_entity.id
_entity.type
_entity.pdbx_description
1 polymer ?
#
loop_
_entity_poly.entity_id
_entity_poly.type
_entity_poly.pdbx_seq_one_letter_code
_entity_poly.pdbx_strand_id
1 'polypeptide(L)'
;MMLDPDDATMYSNRSLCSLRMGDGDKALVDANECRKMRPDWPTACYRQGAALMLLKDYKGACESCLDGLKLDRANTEIEDALRKAYDAMQDVSKHQG
;
A
#
# COMPACT_ATOMS: atom_id res chain seq x y z
N MET A 1 21.25 7.51 -12.58
CA MET A 1 20.32 6.85 -13.52
C MET A 1 18.92 7.23 -13.05
N MET A 2 18.24 8.12 -13.78
CA MET A 2 16.83 8.42 -13.52
C MET A 2 16.05 7.15 -13.84
N LEU A 3 15.30 6.62 -12.88
CA LEU A 3 14.36 5.54 -13.12
C LEU A 3 13.18 6.18 -13.86
N ASP A 4 12.88 5.72 -15.07
CA ASP A 4 11.83 6.30 -15.90
C ASP A 4 10.48 6.18 -15.17
N PRO A 5 9.70 7.28 -15.03
CA PRO A 5 8.40 7.26 -14.35
C PRO A 5 7.39 6.25 -14.94
N ASP A 6 7.60 5.85 -16.19
CA ASP A 6 6.81 4.85 -16.89
C ASP A 6 6.98 3.44 -16.28
N ASP A 7 8.18 3.11 -15.80
CA ASP A 7 8.43 1.82 -15.15
C ASP A 7 7.67 1.72 -13.82
N ALA A 8 7.68 2.79 -13.01
CA ALA A 8 6.93 2.83 -11.75
C ALA A 8 5.42 2.59 -11.98
N THR A 9 4.88 3.14 -13.07
CA THR A 9 3.47 2.96 -13.44
C THR A 9 3.18 1.51 -13.82
N MET A 10 4.10 0.85 -14.53
CA MET A 10 3.98 -0.59 -14.84
C MET A 10 3.98 -1.45 -13.57
N TYR A 11 4.90 -1.21 -12.63
CA TYR A 11 4.91 -1.92 -11.34
C TYR A 11 3.63 -1.66 -10.54
N SER A 12 3.12 -0.42 -10.52
CA SER A 12 1.84 -0.09 -9.87
C SER A 12 0.66 -0.86 -10.47
N ASN A 13 0.62 -1.02 -11.79
CA ASN A 13 -0.42 -1.79 -12.49
C ASN A 13 -0.29 -3.29 -12.20
N ARG A 14 0.94 -3.83 -12.18
CA ARG A 14 1.19 -5.25 -11.85
C ARG A 14 0.85 -5.56 -10.39
N SER A 15 1.15 -4.64 -9.47
CA SER A 15 0.72 -4.71 -8.08
C SER A 15 -0.81 -4.78 -7.99
N LEU A 16 -1.53 -3.89 -8.70
CA LEU A 16 -2.99 -3.90 -8.74
C LEU A 16 -3.57 -5.21 -9.28
N CYS A 17 -2.99 -5.76 -10.34
CA CYS A 17 -3.40 -7.06 -10.87
C CYS A 17 -3.22 -8.16 -9.81
N SER A 18 -2.07 -8.20 -9.12
CA SER A 18 -1.81 -9.17 -8.06
C SER A 18 -2.77 -9.04 -6.87
N LEU A 19 -3.12 -7.80 -6.47
CA LEU A 19 -4.16 -7.55 -5.47
C LEU A 19 -5.51 -8.13 -5.88
N ARG A 20 -5.91 -7.94 -7.14
CA ARG A 20 -7.16 -8.50 -7.68
C ARG A 20 -7.15 -10.02 -7.77
N MET A 21 -5.97 -10.62 -7.89
CA MET A 21 -5.78 -12.07 -7.87
C MET A 21 -5.69 -12.64 -6.45
N GLY A 22 -5.68 -11.81 -5.41
CA GLY A 22 -5.49 -12.25 -4.02
C GLY A 22 -4.04 -12.63 -3.68
N ASP A 23 -3.08 -12.27 -4.53
CA ASP A 23 -1.65 -12.53 -4.31
C ASP A 23 -0.97 -11.30 -3.66
N GLY A 24 -1.05 -11.24 -2.33
CA GLY A 24 -0.52 -10.14 -1.53
C GLY A 24 1.00 -10.02 -1.59
N ASP A 25 1.72 -11.14 -1.66
CA ASP A 25 3.18 -11.15 -1.70
C ASP A 25 3.70 -10.54 -2.99
N LYS A 26 3.17 -10.95 -4.15
CA LYS A 26 3.54 -10.34 -5.44
C LYS A 26 3.12 -8.88 -5.50
N ALA A 27 1.93 -8.56 -5.00
CA ALA A 27 1.47 -7.18 -4.94
C ALA A 27 2.42 -6.28 -4.14
N LEU A 28 2.95 -6.78 -3.02
CA LEU A 28 3.87 -6.05 -2.16
C LEU A 28 5.24 -5.85 -2.81
N VAL A 29 5.78 -6.87 -3.46
CA VAL A 29 7.05 -6.76 -4.22
C VAL A 29 6.94 -5.65 -5.25
N ASP A 30 5.87 -5.64 -6.04
CA ASP A 30 5.66 -4.64 -7.09
C ASP A 30 5.42 -3.24 -6.53
N ALA A 31 4.66 -3.13 -5.44
CA ALA A 31 4.45 -1.85 -4.77
C ALA A 31 5.77 -1.26 -4.21
N ASN A 32 6.66 -2.11 -3.69
CA ASN A 32 7.97 -1.69 -3.19
C ASN A 32 8.87 -1.20 -4.33
N GLU A 33 8.89 -1.87 -5.48
CA GLU A 33 9.63 -1.38 -6.64
C GLU A 33 9.09 -0.04 -7.14
N CYS A 34 7.76 0.10 -7.21
CA CYS A 34 7.11 1.37 -7.52
C CYS A 34 7.56 2.49 -6.58
N ARG A 35 7.59 2.24 -5.26
CA ARG A 35 8.00 3.21 -4.23
C ARG A 35 9.50 3.55 -4.30
N LYS A 36 10.36 2.59 -4.66
CA LYS A 36 11.79 2.85 -4.88
C LYS A 36 12.03 3.77 -6.09
N MET A 37 11.25 3.56 -7.17
CA MET A 37 11.35 4.35 -8.39
C MET A 37 10.78 5.75 -8.21
N ARG A 38 9.64 5.86 -7.51
CA ARG A 38 8.94 7.13 -7.24
C ARG A 38 8.58 7.25 -5.76
N PRO A 39 9.53 7.69 -4.92
CA PRO A 39 9.29 7.82 -3.48
C PRO A 39 8.31 8.93 -3.12
N ASP A 40 8.03 9.85 -4.06
CA ASP A 40 7.12 10.98 -3.93
C ASP A 40 5.72 10.70 -4.51
N TRP A 41 5.42 9.45 -4.88
CA TRP A 41 4.16 9.09 -5.51
C TRP A 41 3.19 8.41 -4.52
N PRO A 42 2.11 9.07 -4.08
CA PRO A 42 1.19 8.53 -3.07
C PRO A 42 0.56 7.19 -3.48
N THR A 43 0.36 6.97 -4.78
CA THR A 43 -0.19 5.72 -5.30
C THR A 43 0.68 4.51 -4.97
N ALA A 44 2.01 4.66 -4.90
CA ALA A 44 2.90 3.57 -4.50
C ALA A 44 2.65 3.15 -3.04
N CYS A 45 2.50 4.12 -2.13
CA CYS A 45 2.14 3.91 -0.73
C CYS A 45 0.76 3.24 -0.59
N TYR A 46 -0.23 3.67 -1.40
CA TYR A 46 -1.54 3.04 -1.44
C TYR A 46 -1.46 1.56 -1.84
N ARG A 47 -0.73 1.24 -2.92
CA ARG A 47 -0.55 -0.15 -3.39
C ARG A 47 0.13 -1.01 -2.33
N GLN A 48 1.15 -0.47 -1.66
CA GLN A 48 1.85 -1.15 -0.58
C GLN A 48 0.91 -1.43 0.60
N GLY A 49 0.15 -0.42 1.03
CA GLY A 49 -0.83 -0.56 2.11
C GLY A 49 -1.91 -1.60 1.80
N ALA A 50 -2.45 -1.59 0.57
CA ALA A 50 -3.41 -2.58 0.11
C ALA A 50 -2.84 -4.02 0.07
N ALA A 51 -1.58 -4.18 -0.31
CA ALA A 51 -0.91 -5.49 -0.30
C ALA A 51 -0.72 -6.01 1.13
N LEU A 52 -0.27 -5.14 2.04
CA LEU A 52 -0.11 -5.48 3.45
C LEU A 52 -1.44 -5.81 4.14
N MET A 53 -2.52 -5.11 3.77
CA MET A 53 -3.88 -5.46 4.21
C MET A 53 -4.27 -6.89 3.82
N LEU A 54 -3.97 -7.29 2.59
CA LEU A 54 -4.27 -8.64 2.08
C LEU A 54 -3.42 -9.70 2.80
N LEU A 55 -2.18 -9.36 3.15
CA LEU A 55 -1.27 -10.18 3.97
C LEU A 55 -1.60 -10.14 5.47
N LYS A 56 -2.63 -9.40 5.88
CA LYS A 56 -3.02 -9.17 7.28
C LYS A 56 -1.95 -8.50 8.15
N ASP A 57 -0.96 -7.86 7.52
CA ASP A 57 -0.04 -6.96 8.20
C ASP A 57 -0.69 -5.57 8.32
N TYR A 58 -1.65 -5.47 9.23
CA TYR A 58 -2.43 -4.26 9.44
C TYR A 58 -1.58 -3.09 9.94
N LYS A 59 -0.53 -3.39 10.71
CA LYS A 59 0.41 -2.37 11.21
C LYS A 59 1.20 -1.78 10.05
N GLY A 60 1.81 -2.62 9.21
CA GLY A 60 2.54 -2.16 8.03
C GLY A 60 1.63 -1.43 7.03
N ALA A 61 0.37 -1.86 6.90
CA ALA A 61 -0.62 -1.17 6.08
C ALA A 61 -0.90 0.26 6.58
N CYS A 62 -1.11 0.43 7.89
CA CYS A 62 -1.27 1.75 8.51
C CYS A 62 -0.05 2.65 8.26
N GLU A 63 1.16 2.14 8.51
CA GLU A 63 2.41 2.88 8.29
C GLU A 63 2.56 3.33 6.83
N SER A 64 2.27 2.44 5.88
CA SER A 64 2.32 2.75 4.45
C SER A 64 1.30 3.82 4.04
N CYS A 65 0.07 3.74 4.56
CA CYS A 65 -0.95 4.74 4.27
C CYS A 65 -0.62 6.10 4.90
N LEU A 66 -0.08 6.13 6.12
CA LEU A 66 0.38 7.37 6.76
C LEU A 66 1.50 8.04 5.95
N ASP A 67 2.44 7.26 5.41
CA ASP A 67 3.46 7.80 4.50
C ASP A 67 2.84 8.38 3.22
N GLY A 68 1.83 7.72 2.65
CA GLY A 68 1.07 8.24 1.51
C GLY A 68 0.38 9.57 1.80
N LEU A 69 -0.25 9.69 2.97
CA LEU A 69 -0.91 10.94 3.40
C LEU A 69 0.07 12.07 3.72
N LYS A 70 1.33 11.77 4.06
CA LYS A 70 2.36 12.82 4.16
C LYS A 70 2.67 13.45 2.80
N LEU A 71 2.57 12.67 1.72
CA LEU A 71 2.79 13.12 0.34
C LEU A 71 1.56 13.84 -0.21
N ASP A 72 0.36 13.29 0.03
CA ASP A 72 -0.91 13.88 -0.38
C ASP A 72 -1.95 13.73 0.73
N ARG A 73 -2.11 14.80 1.51
CA ARG A 73 -2.99 14.84 2.69
C ARG A 73 -4.47 14.79 2.35
N ALA A 74 -4.85 15.12 1.11
CA ALA A 74 -6.24 15.15 0.67
C ALA A 74 -6.65 13.86 -0.06
N ASN A 75 -5.78 12.85 -0.08
CA ASN A 75 -6.03 11.60 -0.78
C ASN A 75 -7.05 10.72 -0.03
N THR A 76 -8.30 10.82 -0.43
CA THR A 76 -9.41 10.08 0.20
C THR A 76 -9.26 8.57 0.08
N GLU A 77 -8.66 8.04 -1.00
CA GLU A 77 -8.42 6.61 -1.15
C GLU A 77 -7.45 6.06 -0.10
N ILE A 78 -6.39 6.82 0.19
CA ILE A 78 -5.40 6.45 1.21
C ILE A 78 -5.98 6.63 2.61
N GLU A 79 -6.77 7.69 2.85
CA GLU A 79 -7.47 7.89 4.11
C GLU A 79 -8.43 6.72 4.41
N ASP A 80 -9.24 6.32 3.44
CA ASP A 80 -10.15 5.18 3.58
C ASP A 80 -9.39 3.86 3.80
N ALA A 81 -8.25 3.67 3.13
CA ALA A 81 -7.39 2.50 3.34
C ALA A 81 -6.78 2.48 4.75
N LEU A 82 -6.33 3.63 5.25
CA LEU A 82 -5.82 3.77 6.62
C LEU A 82 -6.90 3.42 7.65
N ARG A 83 -8.12 3.94 7.49
CA ARG A 83 -9.25 3.62 8.40
C ARG A 83 -9.49 2.11 8.45
N LYS A 84 -9.60 1.47 7.28
CA LYS A 84 -9.79 0.01 7.19
C LYS A 84 -8.66 -0.78 7.85
N ALA A 85 -7.42 -0.34 7.68
CA ALA A 85 -6.26 -0.97 8.31
C ALA A 85 -6.29 -0.83 9.84
N TYR A 86 -6.63 0.35 10.33
CA TYR A 86 -6.73 0.63 11.75
C TYR A 86 -7.84 -0.18 12.43
N ASP A 87 -9.02 -0.25 11.80
CA ASP A 87 -10.14 -1.04 12.30
C ASP A 87 -9.77 -2.53 12.38
N ALA A 88 -9.17 -3.09 11.32
CA ALA A 88 -8.72 -4.47 11.29
C ALA A 88 -7.64 -4.77 12.34
N MET A 89 -6.72 -3.83 12.59
CA MET A 89 -5.69 -3.95 13.63
C MET A 89 -6.30 -4.01 15.04
N GLN A 90 -7.32 -3.19 15.30
CA GLN A 90 -8.02 -3.19 16.59
C GLN A 90 -8.82 -4.47 16.81
N ASP A 91 -9.50 -4.98 15.77
CA ASP A 91 -10.31 -6.17 15.88
C ASP A 91 -9.47 -7.42 16.16
N VAL A 92 -8.30 -7.55 15.52
CA VAL A 92 -7.34 -8.63 15.86
C VAL A 92 -6.88 -8.52 17.31
N SER A 93 -6.58 -7.31 17.78
CA SER A 93 -6.11 -7.09 19.15
C SER A 93 -7.17 -7.48 20.20
N LYS A 94 -8.46 -7.34 19.88
CA LYS A 94 -9.58 -7.71 20.78
C LYS A 94 -9.85 -9.21 20.84
N HIS A 95 -9.36 -10.00 19.88
CA HIS A 95 -9.63 -11.45 19.80
C HIS A 95 -8.45 -12.31 20.23
N GLN A 96 -7.33 -11.68 20.62
CA GLN A 96 -6.11 -12.35 21.10
C GLN A 96 -5.91 -12.27 22.63
N GLY A 97 -6.88 -11.72 23.36
CA GLY A 97 -6.92 -11.68 24.83
C GLY A 97 -8.07 -12.52 25.38
#